data_AF-A0A8J6UUG9-F1
#
_entry.id   AF-A0A8J6UUG9-F1
#
_cell.length_a   1.000
_cell.length_b   1.000
_cell.length_c   1.000
_cell.angle_alpha   90.00
_cell.angle_beta   90.00
_cell.angle_gamma   90.00
#
_symmetry.space_group_name_H-M   'P 1'
#
loop_
_entity.id
_entity.type
_entity.pdbx_description
1 polymer ?
#
loop_
_entity_poly.entity_id
_entity_poly.type
_entity_poly.pdbx_seq_one_letter_code
_entity_poly.pdbx_strand_id
1 'polypeptide(L)'
;MAVNLIQSTGSFAQEDVIVASDAGLLSRRGLTVDPDKIAADAGGKKIIRPGTILYKIEGATKHRVGLRAKLAAAVTSGATTALNLGEIGISYKTKAAQYFAPGDVIKVLRPYATLTLAGTWAADDEITVTVNGQSKVIIAGSTTLATIATNVATAINGDGALSTVVEAIAAGAVVSLFSRTLEAFEVLATDDGAGTVTASAVTPGGATVGTIDANGVNATTGLVTLAAAAAVSLPIGAPVGVAEGKPWGLILEAHDAGKFDNDIAGFTGAAVYGDRLPYWDSDIAKSLGQIYFV
;
A
#
# COMPACT_ATOMS: atom_id res chain seq x y z
N MET A 1 28.84 7.42 26.99
CA MET A 1 27.59 7.07 27.69
C MET A 1 26.44 7.68 26.90
N ALA A 2 25.70 6.86 26.16
CA ALA A 2 24.55 7.32 25.39
C ALA A 2 23.34 7.36 26.34
N VAL A 3 22.74 8.54 26.47
CA VAL A 3 21.53 8.76 27.27
C VAL A 3 20.36 8.14 26.51
N ASN A 4 19.66 7.21 27.17
CA ASN A 4 18.38 6.66 26.74
C ASN A 4 17.37 7.80 26.57
N LEU A 5 16.96 8.05 25.33
CA LEU A 5 15.83 8.90 24.96
C LEU A 5 14.67 7.97 24.61
N ILE A 6 14.08 7.32 25.60
CA ILE A 6 12.71 6.77 25.53
C ILE A 6 12.10 6.96 26.92
N GLN A 7 11.71 8.19 27.22
CA GLN A 7 10.66 8.48 28.20
C GLN A 7 9.88 9.66 27.64
N SER A 8 8.77 9.35 26.96
CA SER A 8 7.81 10.37 26.58
C SER A 8 7.20 10.95 27.86
N THR A 9 7.33 12.26 28.05
CA THR A 9 6.65 13.03 29.10
C THR A 9 5.32 13.62 28.60
N GLY A 10 4.89 13.23 27.39
CA GLY A 10 3.58 13.55 26.85
C GLY A 10 2.55 12.48 27.23
N SER A 11 1.35 12.91 27.61
CA SER A 11 0.20 12.02 27.81
C SER A 11 -0.27 11.44 26.48
N PHE A 12 0.48 10.49 25.94
CA PHE A 12 0.09 9.68 24.79
C PHE A 12 -0.56 8.39 25.30
N ALA A 13 -1.56 7.88 24.59
CA ALA A 13 -2.33 6.74 25.07
C ALA A 13 -1.47 5.47 25.04
N GLN A 14 -1.83 4.47 25.84
CA GLN A 14 -1.16 3.16 25.88
C GLN A 14 -1.15 2.42 24.52
N GLU A 15 -1.87 2.94 23.53
CA GLU A 15 -1.92 2.46 22.15
C GLU A 15 -0.70 2.92 21.32
N ASP A 16 0.07 3.92 21.78
CA ASP A 16 1.26 4.48 21.12
C ASP A 16 2.56 3.69 21.44
N VAL A 17 2.43 2.44 21.91
CA VAL A 17 3.53 1.65 22.48
C VAL A 17 4.35 0.96 21.38
N ILE A 18 5.62 1.36 21.33
CA ILE A 18 6.80 0.80 20.67
C ILE A 18 6.51 -0.41 19.76
N VAL A 19 6.58 -0.15 18.46
CA VAL A 19 6.42 -1.16 17.40
C VAL A 19 7.59 -2.15 17.36
N ALA A 20 8.69 -1.83 18.03
CA ALA A 20 9.93 -2.60 18.08
C ALA A 20 10.23 -3.19 19.46
N SER A 21 10.84 -4.37 19.52
CA SER A 21 11.43 -4.88 20.77
C SER A 21 12.80 -4.27 21.05
N ASP A 22 13.18 -4.11 22.32
CA ASP A 22 14.47 -3.55 22.76
C ASP A 22 15.69 -4.34 22.20
N ALA A 23 15.50 -5.62 21.89
CA ALA A 23 16.48 -6.46 21.22
C ALA A 23 16.43 -6.22 19.70
N GLY A 24 17.27 -5.33 19.18
CA GLY A 24 17.46 -5.15 17.74
C GLY A 24 17.41 -3.71 17.24
N LEU A 25 17.33 -2.72 18.13
CA LEU A 25 17.33 -1.31 17.75
C LEU A 25 18.74 -0.86 17.30
N LEU A 26 18.87 -0.51 16.03
CA LEU A 26 20.04 0.18 15.49
C LEU A 26 19.67 1.66 15.19
N SER A 27 20.26 2.59 15.93
CA SER A 27 20.28 4.05 15.63
C SER A 27 21.70 4.47 15.21
N ARG A 28 21.97 5.52 14.41
CA ARG A 28 21.27 6.80 14.17
C ARG A 28 21.71 7.41 12.82
N ARG A 29 20.79 8.07 12.11
CA ARG A 29 21.06 9.32 11.36
C ARG A 29 19.94 10.30 11.73
N GLY A 30 20.28 11.52 12.16
CA GLY A 30 19.29 12.58 12.35
C GLY A 30 18.79 13.05 10.99
N LEU A 31 17.47 13.19 10.85
CA LEU A 31 16.84 13.51 9.57
C LEU A 31 15.81 14.60 9.80
N THR A 32 15.89 15.66 9.01
CA THR A 32 14.88 16.71 9.01
C THR A 32 13.72 16.28 8.11
N VAL A 33 12.51 16.18 8.65
CA VAL A 33 11.28 15.95 7.88
C VAL A 33 10.74 17.25 7.32
N ASP A 34 10.09 17.17 6.16
CA ASP A 34 9.37 18.30 5.60
C ASP A 34 7.93 18.37 6.14
N PRO A 35 7.61 19.32 7.04
CA PRO A 35 6.26 19.43 7.57
C PRO A 35 5.25 19.77 6.48
N ASP A 36 5.64 20.41 5.38
CA ASP A 36 4.73 20.75 4.27
C ASP A 36 4.25 19.52 3.49
N LYS A 37 4.90 18.38 3.70
CA LYS A 37 4.54 17.10 3.11
C LYS A 37 3.68 16.21 4.02
N ILE A 38 3.21 16.77 5.13
CA ILE A 38 2.32 16.14 6.11
C ILE A 38 1.03 16.95 6.16
N ALA A 39 -0.10 16.31 5.89
CA ALA A 39 -1.38 16.95 6.07
C ALA A 39 -1.71 17.07 7.57
N ALA A 40 -2.36 18.17 7.94
CA ALA A 40 -2.84 18.35 9.29
C ALA A 40 -4.02 17.40 9.58
N ASP A 41 -4.12 16.94 10.82
CA ASP A 41 -5.30 16.24 11.34
C ASP A 41 -6.50 17.19 11.51
N ALA A 42 -7.63 16.66 11.96
CA ALA A 42 -8.83 17.46 12.20
C ALA A 42 -8.64 18.57 13.26
N GLY A 43 -7.63 18.47 14.11
CA GLY A 43 -7.24 19.48 15.09
C GLY A 43 -6.16 20.44 14.61
N GLY A 44 -5.78 20.39 13.31
CA GLY A 44 -4.76 21.26 12.73
C GLY A 44 -3.32 20.83 13.02
N LYS A 45 -3.09 19.67 13.65
CA LYS A 45 -1.74 19.19 14.01
C LYS A 45 -1.15 18.29 12.93
N LYS A 46 0.16 18.39 12.72
CA LYS A 46 0.89 17.54 11.77
C LYS A 46 1.56 16.39 12.53
N ILE A 47 0.76 15.37 12.84
CA ILE A 47 1.20 14.23 13.66
C ILE A 47 1.81 13.14 12.78
N ILE A 48 3.07 12.81 13.05
CA ILE A 48 3.73 11.61 12.57
C ILE A 48 3.52 10.52 13.63
N ARG A 49 3.07 9.35 13.21
CA ARG A 49 2.74 8.24 14.12
C ARG A 49 3.87 7.22 14.22
N PRO A 50 3.95 6.48 15.35
CA PRO A 50 4.80 5.30 15.44
C PRO A 50 4.54 4.32 14.29
N GLY A 51 5.58 3.63 13.84
CA GLY A 51 5.53 2.67 12.75
C GLY A 51 5.52 3.31 11.35
N THR A 52 5.54 4.63 11.22
CA THR A 52 5.56 5.28 9.91
C THR A 52 6.94 5.15 9.26
N ILE A 53 6.98 4.85 7.95
CA ILE A 53 8.21 4.78 7.16
C ILE A 53 8.60 6.17 6.66
N LEU A 54 9.88 6.47 6.78
CA LEU A 54 10.53 7.63 6.17
C LEU A 54 11.06 7.29 4.79
N TYR A 55 10.82 8.21 3.87
CA TYR A 55 11.34 8.20 2.52
C TYR A 55 12.32 9.34 2.34
N LYS A 56 13.43 9.04 1.68
CA LYS A 56 14.33 10.06 1.19
C LYS A 56 13.78 10.63 -0.11
N ILE A 57 13.54 11.93 -0.15
CA ILE A 57 13.19 12.64 -1.37
C ILE A 57 14.50 12.84 -2.17
N GLU A 58 14.56 12.32 -3.39
CA GLU A 58 15.75 12.49 -4.22
C GLU A 58 15.99 13.97 -4.54
N GLY A 59 17.23 14.42 -4.35
CA GLY A 59 17.61 15.82 -4.57
C GLY A 59 17.17 16.81 -3.48
N ALA A 60 16.45 16.39 -2.44
CA ALA A 60 16.08 17.25 -1.31
C ALA A 60 16.95 16.98 -0.08
N THR A 61 17.06 18.00 0.78
CA THR A 61 17.69 17.89 2.11
C THR A 61 16.75 17.35 3.17
N LYS A 62 15.43 17.42 2.91
CA LYS A 62 14.37 16.98 3.81
C LYS A 62 13.81 15.62 3.41
N HIS A 63 13.17 14.96 4.37
CA HIS A 63 12.55 13.64 4.24
C HIS A 63 11.03 13.73 4.29
N ARG A 64 10.37 12.67 3.82
CA ARG A 64 8.92 12.57 3.82
C ARG A 64 8.44 11.31 4.53
N VAL A 65 7.29 11.38 5.18
CA VAL A 65 6.65 10.24 5.82
C VAL A 65 5.58 9.63 4.92
N GLY A 66 5.42 8.31 4.98
CA GLY A 66 4.24 7.56 4.52
C GLY A 66 3.70 7.95 3.14
N LEU A 67 4.01 7.17 2.10
CA LEU A 67 3.60 7.53 0.73
C LEU A 67 2.70 6.51 0.08
N ARG A 68 2.14 5.57 0.84
CA ARG A 68 1.42 4.42 0.31
C ARG A 68 0.13 4.18 1.06
N ALA A 69 -0.88 3.71 0.34
CA ALA A 69 -2.18 3.35 0.86
C ALA A 69 -2.80 2.23 0.01
N LYS A 70 -3.86 1.61 0.53
CA LYS A 70 -4.79 0.80 -0.27
C LYS A 70 -6.07 1.59 -0.51
N LEU A 71 -6.69 1.39 -1.68
CA LEU A 71 -7.99 1.98 -1.96
C LEU A 71 -9.09 1.37 -1.07
N ALA A 72 -9.96 2.20 -0.51
CA ALA A 72 -11.19 1.76 0.18
C ALA A 72 -12.43 1.78 -0.72
N ALA A 73 -12.35 2.44 -1.89
CA ALA A 73 -13.36 2.40 -2.93
C ALA A 73 -12.70 2.12 -4.29
N ALA A 74 -13.41 1.40 -5.17
CA ALA A 74 -12.91 1.17 -6.51
C ALA A 74 -12.82 2.49 -7.29
N VAL A 75 -11.80 2.59 -8.13
CA VAL A 75 -11.65 3.70 -9.08
C VAL A 75 -12.14 3.19 -10.42
N THR A 76 -13.09 3.90 -11.02
CA THR A 76 -13.56 3.63 -12.38
C THR A 76 -13.03 4.69 -13.33
N SER A 77 -12.71 4.29 -14.56
CA SER A 77 -12.16 5.19 -15.56
C SER A 77 -13.10 6.39 -15.82
N GLY A 78 -12.53 7.59 -15.88
CA GLY A 78 -13.21 8.78 -16.40
C GLY A 78 -14.18 9.53 -15.47
N ALA A 79 -14.40 9.10 -14.23
CA ALA A 79 -15.35 9.78 -13.31
C ALA A 79 -14.82 10.05 -11.89
N THR A 80 -13.68 9.47 -11.50
CA THR A 80 -13.26 9.50 -10.10
C THR A 80 -12.49 10.78 -9.80
N THR A 81 -13.19 11.82 -9.32
CA THR A 81 -12.57 13.06 -8.82
C THR A 81 -12.18 12.97 -7.35
N ALA A 82 -12.56 11.89 -6.64
CA ALA A 82 -12.21 11.65 -5.25
C ALA A 82 -11.78 10.19 -5.03
N LEU A 83 -10.59 10.00 -4.47
CA LEU A 83 -10.08 8.73 -4.01
C LEU A 83 -10.43 8.54 -2.55
N ASN A 84 -11.09 7.43 -2.23
CA ASN A 84 -11.21 6.97 -0.85
C ASN A 84 -10.01 6.09 -0.52
N LEU A 85 -9.08 6.64 0.26
CA LEU A 85 -7.94 5.87 0.74
C LEU A 85 -8.33 5.19 2.04
N GLY A 86 -8.09 3.90 2.14
CA GLY A 86 -8.45 3.10 3.29
C GLY A 86 -7.72 3.51 4.57
N GLU A 87 -8.07 2.85 5.66
CA GLU A 87 -7.34 3.01 6.91
C GLU A 87 -5.97 2.34 6.79
N ILE A 88 -4.95 3.00 7.31
CA ILE A 88 -3.58 2.51 7.40
C ILE A 88 -3.36 2.12 8.85
N GLY A 89 -3.16 0.82 9.11
CA GLY A 89 -2.82 0.25 10.41
C GLY A 89 -3.98 -0.48 11.07
N ILE A 90 -3.70 -1.65 11.65
CA ILE A 90 -4.68 -2.43 12.41
C ILE A 90 -4.94 -1.79 13.78
N SER A 91 -3.89 -1.28 14.43
CA SER A 91 -3.98 -0.67 15.77
C SER A 91 -4.26 0.83 15.74
N TYR A 92 -3.83 1.52 14.69
CA TYR A 92 -3.96 2.98 14.57
C TYR A 92 -4.89 3.28 13.40
N LYS A 93 -6.21 3.42 13.62
CA LYS A 93 -7.17 3.79 12.56
C LYS A 93 -6.92 5.20 12.04
N THR A 94 -5.82 5.36 11.32
CA THR A 94 -5.39 6.63 10.76
C THR A 94 -5.85 6.64 9.32
N LYS A 95 -6.54 7.72 8.94
CA LYS A 95 -6.95 7.91 7.56
C LYS A 95 -5.70 8.12 6.72
N ALA A 96 -5.49 7.26 5.72
CA ALA A 96 -4.33 7.30 4.86
C ALA A 96 -4.07 8.67 4.22
N ALA A 97 -5.14 9.43 3.95
CA ALA A 97 -5.09 10.77 3.40
C ALA A 97 -4.13 11.71 4.16
N GLN A 98 -3.93 11.52 5.48
CA GLN A 98 -3.06 12.36 6.32
C GLN A 98 -1.58 12.31 5.93
N TYR A 99 -1.16 11.25 5.24
CA TYR A 99 0.22 11.09 4.79
C TYR A 99 0.48 11.64 3.37
N PHE A 100 -0.59 12.10 2.69
CA PHE A 100 -0.49 12.76 1.40
C PHE A 100 -0.57 14.28 1.57
N ALA A 101 -0.05 15.01 0.59
CA ALA A 101 -0.06 16.46 0.55
C ALA A 101 -0.71 16.96 -0.75
N PRO A 102 -1.31 18.16 -0.74
CA PRO A 102 -1.75 18.82 -1.95
C PRO A 102 -0.66 18.86 -3.04
N GLY A 103 -1.04 18.62 -4.29
CA GLY A 103 -0.14 18.58 -5.43
C GLY A 103 0.64 17.27 -5.63
N ASP A 104 0.50 16.30 -4.73
CA ASP A 104 1.08 14.97 -4.95
C ASP A 104 0.50 14.28 -6.18
N VAL A 105 1.35 13.56 -6.90
CA VAL A 105 0.92 12.69 -8.00
C VAL A 105 0.77 11.27 -7.46
N ILE A 106 -0.48 10.82 -7.34
CA ILE A 106 -0.83 9.46 -6.96
C ILE A 106 -0.61 8.53 -8.14
N LYS A 107 0.04 7.39 -7.87
CA LYS A 107 0.40 6.36 -8.82
C LYS A 107 0.03 4.98 -8.30
N VAL A 108 -0.18 4.04 -9.22
CA VAL A 108 -0.21 2.61 -8.92
C VAL A 108 1.23 2.17 -8.70
N LEU A 109 1.58 1.74 -7.50
CA LEU A 109 2.99 1.56 -7.15
C LEU A 109 3.57 0.23 -7.63
N ARG A 110 2.73 -0.77 -7.84
CA ARG A 110 3.15 -2.12 -8.21
C ARG A 110 2.80 -2.42 -9.66
N PRO A 111 3.66 -3.12 -10.42
CA PRO A 111 3.27 -3.71 -11.68
C PRO A 111 2.02 -4.57 -11.49
N TYR A 112 1.11 -4.52 -12.45
CA TYR A 112 -0.15 -5.24 -12.36
C TYR A 112 -0.69 -5.71 -13.70
N ALA A 113 -1.54 -6.73 -13.65
CA ALA A 113 -2.27 -7.26 -14.80
C ALA A 113 -3.70 -7.58 -14.35
N THR A 114 -4.58 -7.85 -15.32
CA THR A 114 -5.96 -8.24 -15.04
C THR A 114 -6.29 -9.54 -15.76
N LEU A 115 -7.04 -10.41 -15.09
CA LEU A 115 -7.78 -11.51 -15.70
C LEU A 115 -9.23 -11.07 -15.85
N THR A 116 -9.76 -11.09 -17.06
CA THR A 116 -11.17 -10.78 -17.33
C THR A 116 -11.91 -12.06 -17.65
N LEU A 117 -12.96 -12.34 -16.87
CA LEU A 117 -13.86 -13.47 -17.09
C LEU A 117 -15.06 -13.01 -17.92
N ALA A 118 -15.43 -13.79 -18.92
CA ALA A 118 -16.63 -13.58 -19.71
C ALA A 118 -17.25 -14.92 -20.12
N GLY A 119 -18.33 -14.87 -20.89
CA GLY A 119 -19.03 -16.06 -21.36
C GLY A 119 -19.91 -16.73 -20.30
N THR A 120 -20.29 -17.98 -20.56
CA THR A 120 -21.14 -18.80 -19.69
C THR A 120 -20.30 -19.92 -19.12
N TRP A 121 -20.22 -19.99 -17.79
CA TRP A 121 -19.43 -20.99 -17.09
C TRP A 121 -20.33 -22.06 -16.47
N ALA A 122 -19.87 -23.31 -16.48
CA ALA A 122 -20.36 -24.35 -15.60
C ALA A 122 -19.58 -24.33 -14.27
N ALA A 123 -20.15 -24.91 -13.22
CA ALA A 123 -19.53 -24.89 -11.89
C ALA A 123 -18.29 -25.79 -11.81
N ASP A 124 -18.18 -26.77 -12.71
CA ASP A 124 -17.10 -27.74 -12.85
C ASP A 124 -16.05 -27.36 -13.90
N ASP A 125 -16.25 -26.27 -14.65
CA ASP A 125 -15.24 -25.73 -15.56
C ASP A 125 -13.94 -25.39 -14.78
N GLU A 126 -12.79 -25.60 -15.42
CA GLU A 126 -11.48 -25.31 -14.86
C GLU A 126 -10.85 -24.04 -15.48
N ILE A 127 -10.13 -23.32 -14.63
CA ILE A 127 -9.33 -22.15 -14.99
C ILE A 127 -7.89 -22.46 -14.60
N THR A 128 -6.99 -22.48 -15.56
CA THR A 128 -5.56 -22.58 -15.29
C THR A 128 -4.93 -21.19 -15.36
N VAL A 129 -4.43 -20.69 -14.23
CA VAL A 129 -3.68 -19.44 -14.16
C VAL A 129 -2.20 -19.75 -14.02
N THR A 130 -1.38 -19.18 -14.90
CA THR A 130 0.08 -19.31 -14.87
C THR A 130 0.72 -17.95 -14.62
N VAL A 131 1.56 -17.83 -13.60
CA VAL A 131 2.34 -16.63 -13.30
C VAL A 131 3.82 -16.99 -13.21
N ASN A 132 4.67 -16.36 -14.02
CA ASN A 132 6.11 -16.67 -14.11
C ASN A 132 6.38 -18.19 -14.25
N GLY A 133 5.58 -18.88 -15.07
CA GLY A 133 5.68 -20.33 -15.30
C GLY A 133 5.15 -21.23 -14.18
N GLN A 134 4.67 -20.67 -13.06
CA GLN A 134 3.99 -21.43 -12.01
C GLN A 134 2.50 -21.48 -12.31
N SER A 135 1.89 -22.66 -12.36
CA SER A 135 0.50 -22.84 -12.74
C SER A 135 -0.37 -23.32 -11.59
N LYS A 136 -1.61 -22.84 -11.56
CA LYS A 136 -2.66 -23.29 -10.65
C LYS A 136 -3.93 -23.57 -11.44
N VAL A 137 -4.44 -24.80 -11.35
CA VAL A 137 -5.78 -25.17 -11.79
C VAL A 137 -6.78 -24.80 -10.71
N ILE A 138 -7.86 -24.14 -11.09
CA ILE A 138 -8.88 -23.57 -10.22
C ILE A 138 -10.24 -23.97 -10.78
N ILE A 139 -11.05 -24.66 -9.99
CA ILE A 139 -12.43 -24.96 -10.37
C ILE A 139 -13.27 -23.69 -10.23
N ALA A 140 -14.07 -23.36 -11.26
CA ALA A 140 -14.92 -22.17 -11.27
C ALA A 140 -15.84 -22.12 -10.05
N GLY A 141 -16.44 -23.26 -9.69
CA GLY A 141 -17.26 -23.45 -8.48
C GLY A 141 -18.56 -22.67 -8.47
N SER A 142 -18.91 -21.99 -9.57
CA SER A 142 -20.09 -21.16 -9.73
C SER A 142 -20.31 -20.89 -11.22
N THR A 143 -21.54 -20.49 -11.58
CA THR A 143 -21.88 -19.96 -12.90
C THR A 143 -21.83 -18.42 -12.95
N THR A 144 -21.67 -17.76 -11.79
CA THR A 144 -21.69 -16.30 -11.66
C THR A 144 -20.27 -15.75 -11.71
N LEU A 145 -19.97 -14.95 -12.74
CA LEU A 145 -18.62 -14.40 -13.01
C LEU A 145 -17.97 -13.73 -11.78
N ALA A 146 -18.74 -12.99 -10.98
CA ALA A 146 -18.21 -12.33 -9.78
C ALA A 146 -17.78 -13.31 -8.68
N THR A 147 -18.52 -14.41 -8.53
CA THR A 147 -18.16 -15.49 -7.62
C THR A 147 -16.94 -16.25 -8.14
N ILE A 148 -16.89 -16.52 -9.44
CA ILE A 148 -15.73 -17.18 -10.08
C ILE A 148 -14.46 -16.33 -9.91
N ALA A 149 -14.53 -15.01 -10.17
CA ALA A 149 -13.41 -14.09 -9.94
C ALA A 149 -12.91 -14.14 -8.49
N THR A 150 -13.85 -14.19 -7.53
CA THR A 150 -13.53 -14.29 -6.10
C THR A 150 -12.85 -15.62 -5.76
N ASN A 151 -13.32 -16.73 -6.34
CA ASN A 151 -12.71 -18.05 -6.20
C ASN A 151 -11.29 -18.07 -6.77
N VAL A 152 -11.09 -17.49 -7.96
CA VAL A 152 -9.77 -17.35 -8.59
C VAL A 152 -8.82 -16.53 -7.72
N ALA A 153 -9.24 -15.36 -7.25
CA ALA A 153 -8.40 -14.53 -6.39
C ALA A 153 -8.04 -15.23 -5.07
N THR A 154 -8.99 -15.94 -4.48
CA THR A 154 -8.78 -16.71 -3.24
C THR A 154 -7.79 -17.86 -3.47
N ALA A 155 -7.93 -18.60 -4.58
CA ALA A 155 -7.05 -19.70 -4.92
C ALA A 155 -5.61 -19.23 -5.19
N ILE A 156 -5.43 -18.10 -5.89
CA ILE A 156 -4.11 -17.50 -6.12
C ILE A 156 -3.47 -17.04 -4.81
N ASN A 157 -4.21 -16.33 -3.96
CA ASN A 157 -3.69 -15.84 -2.68
C ASN A 157 -3.44 -16.95 -1.66
N GLY A 158 -4.17 -18.07 -1.75
CA GLY A 158 -3.97 -19.25 -0.90
C GLY A 158 -2.90 -20.22 -1.42
N ASP A 159 -2.41 -20.03 -2.64
CA ASP A 159 -1.38 -20.87 -3.22
C ASP A 159 0.02 -20.45 -2.76
N GLY A 160 0.80 -21.38 -2.21
CA GLY A 160 2.11 -21.09 -1.64
C GLY A 160 3.16 -20.60 -2.64
N ALA A 161 3.02 -20.89 -3.94
CA ALA A 161 3.94 -20.40 -4.97
C ALA A 161 3.45 -19.07 -5.53
N LEU A 162 2.19 -19.01 -6.01
CA LEU A 162 1.67 -17.81 -6.66
C LEU A 162 1.57 -16.61 -5.71
N SER A 163 1.17 -16.84 -4.45
CA SER A 163 1.05 -15.78 -3.43
C SER A 163 2.39 -15.15 -3.03
N THR A 164 3.53 -15.74 -3.41
CA THR A 164 4.84 -15.10 -3.22
C THR A 164 5.15 -14.08 -4.31
N VAL A 165 4.55 -14.25 -5.50
CA VAL A 165 4.79 -13.41 -6.67
C VAL A 165 3.73 -12.33 -6.80
N VAL A 166 2.45 -12.65 -6.59
CA VAL A 166 1.32 -11.73 -6.79
C VAL A 166 0.34 -11.71 -5.63
N GLU A 167 -0.39 -10.61 -5.52
CA GLU A 167 -1.59 -10.43 -4.71
C GLU A 167 -2.78 -10.28 -5.66
N ALA A 168 -3.77 -11.16 -5.56
CA ALA A 168 -4.95 -11.15 -6.41
C ALA A 168 -6.13 -10.45 -5.72
N ILE A 169 -6.83 -9.58 -6.45
CA ILE A 169 -7.99 -8.84 -5.97
C ILE A 169 -9.13 -9.00 -6.98
N ALA A 170 -10.26 -9.56 -6.56
CA ALA A 170 -11.44 -9.70 -7.38
C ALA A 170 -12.37 -8.48 -7.28
N ALA A 171 -12.91 -8.02 -8.42
CA ALA A 171 -13.94 -7.00 -8.48
C ALA A 171 -14.83 -7.24 -9.71
N GLY A 172 -16.12 -7.55 -9.49
CA GLY A 172 -17.00 -8.00 -10.57
C GLY A 172 -16.40 -9.22 -11.27
N ALA A 173 -16.41 -9.24 -12.60
CA ALA A 173 -15.85 -10.32 -13.42
C ALA A 173 -14.32 -10.23 -13.63
N VAL A 174 -13.61 -9.35 -12.93
CA VAL A 174 -12.18 -9.09 -13.13
C VAL A 174 -11.38 -9.47 -11.90
N VAL A 175 -10.22 -10.10 -12.11
CA VAL A 175 -9.20 -10.34 -11.08
C VAL A 175 -7.97 -9.51 -11.41
N SER A 176 -7.64 -8.53 -10.57
CA SER A 176 -6.40 -7.76 -10.70
C SER A 176 -5.27 -8.46 -9.94
N LEU A 177 -4.15 -8.70 -10.60
CA LEU A 177 -2.95 -9.29 -10.04
C LEU A 177 -1.91 -8.18 -9.85
N PHE A 178 -1.52 -7.91 -8.62
CA PHE A 178 -0.48 -6.94 -8.29
C PHE A 178 0.80 -7.67 -7.89
N SER A 179 1.94 -7.31 -8.48
CA SER A 179 3.24 -7.86 -8.10
C SER A 179 3.52 -7.62 -6.61
N ARG A 180 3.96 -8.65 -5.90
CA ARG A 180 4.54 -8.54 -4.55
C ARG A 180 6.05 -8.32 -4.61
N THR A 181 6.70 -8.65 -5.72
CA THR A 181 8.15 -8.48 -5.83
C THR A 181 8.56 -7.10 -6.31
N LEU A 182 7.59 -6.29 -6.80
CA LEU A 182 7.75 -5.07 -7.59
C LEU A 182 8.36 -5.23 -8.98
N GLU A 183 8.71 -6.46 -9.33
CA GLU A 183 9.20 -6.77 -10.65
C GLU A 183 7.99 -7.02 -11.56
N ALA A 184 8.19 -6.75 -12.85
CA ALA A 184 7.26 -7.22 -13.87
C ALA A 184 7.18 -8.75 -13.77
N PHE A 185 6.01 -9.29 -14.09
CA PHE A 185 5.76 -10.72 -14.13
C PHE A 185 5.09 -11.05 -15.46
N GLU A 186 5.05 -12.33 -15.80
CA GLU A 186 4.27 -12.86 -16.90
C GLU A 186 3.03 -13.52 -16.36
N VAL A 187 1.90 -13.34 -17.04
CA VAL A 187 0.65 -14.00 -16.72
C VAL A 187 0.01 -14.57 -17.96
N LEU A 188 -0.46 -15.82 -17.84
CA LEU A 188 -1.31 -16.49 -18.80
C LEU A 188 -2.51 -17.06 -18.05
N ALA A 189 -3.68 -17.04 -18.67
CA ALA A 189 -4.85 -17.75 -18.18
C ALA A 189 -5.49 -18.51 -19.32
N THR A 190 -5.87 -19.75 -19.07
CA THR A 190 -6.61 -20.60 -20.00
C THR A 190 -7.79 -21.24 -19.27
N ASP A 191 -8.81 -21.59 -20.03
CA ASP A 191 -10.00 -22.29 -19.57
C ASP A 191 -10.23 -23.55 -20.42
N ASP A 192 -10.97 -24.51 -19.89
CA ASP A 192 -11.33 -25.76 -20.57
C ASP A 192 -12.85 -25.92 -20.80
N GLY A 193 -13.62 -24.85 -20.59
CA GLY A 193 -15.07 -24.81 -20.66
C GLY A 193 -15.64 -23.92 -21.76
N ALA A 194 -16.92 -23.56 -21.61
CA ALA A 194 -17.59 -22.59 -22.49
C ALA A 194 -17.40 -21.13 -22.05
N GLY A 195 -16.86 -20.93 -20.85
CA GLY A 195 -16.41 -19.64 -20.35
C GLY A 195 -15.21 -19.11 -21.14
N THR A 196 -14.83 -17.87 -20.88
CA THR A 196 -13.55 -17.35 -21.37
C THR A 196 -12.83 -16.60 -20.28
N VAL A 197 -11.52 -16.85 -20.15
CA VAL A 197 -10.61 -16.03 -19.34
C VAL A 197 -9.56 -15.38 -20.21
N THR A 198 -9.37 -14.07 -20.07
CA THR A 198 -8.33 -13.34 -20.82
C THR A 198 -7.42 -12.59 -19.86
N ALA A 199 -6.12 -12.87 -19.95
CA ALA A 199 -5.09 -12.12 -19.24
C ALA A 199 -4.68 -10.88 -20.05
N SER A 200 -4.57 -9.72 -19.39
CA SER A 200 -3.98 -8.53 -20.00
C SER A 200 -2.45 -8.61 -20.00
N ALA A 201 -1.82 -7.78 -20.84
CA ALA A 201 -0.42 -7.46 -20.65
C ALA A 201 -0.18 -6.83 -19.26
N VAL A 202 1.01 -7.03 -18.72
CA VAL A 202 1.41 -6.43 -17.45
C VAL A 202 1.71 -4.96 -17.66
N THR A 203 1.01 -4.12 -16.91
CA THR A 203 1.28 -2.69 -16.83
C THR A 203 2.40 -2.47 -15.81
N PRO A 204 3.49 -1.76 -16.19
CA PRO A 204 4.54 -1.41 -15.24
C PRO A 204 4.01 -0.60 -14.05
N GLY A 205 4.68 -0.73 -12.91
CA GLY A 205 4.43 0.17 -11.77
C GLY A 205 4.72 1.63 -12.15
N GLY A 206 4.02 2.55 -11.49
CA GLY A 206 4.15 4.00 -11.69
C GLY A 206 3.09 4.64 -12.57
N ALA A 207 2.09 3.88 -13.04
CA ALA A 207 0.94 4.43 -13.76
C ALA A 207 0.24 5.50 -12.92
N THR A 208 0.05 6.70 -13.49
CA THR A 208 -0.56 7.82 -12.77
C THR A 208 -2.05 7.57 -12.58
N VAL A 209 -2.55 7.76 -11.36
CA VAL A 209 -3.97 7.78 -11.00
C VAL A 209 -4.50 9.21 -11.05
N GLY A 210 -3.72 10.18 -10.58
CA GLY A 210 -4.05 11.60 -10.68
C GLY A 210 -3.25 12.47 -9.75
N THR A 211 -3.47 13.78 -9.82
CA THR A 211 -2.81 14.78 -8.96
C THR A 211 -3.77 15.30 -7.92
N ILE A 212 -3.36 15.34 -6.64
CA ILE A 212 -4.17 15.86 -5.54
C ILE A 212 -4.40 17.36 -5.72
N ASP A 213 -5.65 17.80 -5.58
CA ASP A 213 -6.02 19.21 -5.63
C ASP A 213 -5.36 20.05 -4.52
N ALA A 214 -5.21 21.36 -4.73
CA ALA A 214 -4.63 22.29 -3.76
C ALA A 214 -5.29 22.23 -2.37
N ASN A 215 -6.60 21.90 -2.32
CA ASN A 215 -7.35 21.69 -1.08
C ASN A 215 -7.89 20.25 -0.99
N GLY A 216 -7.27 19.32 -1.70
CA GLY A 216 -7.84 17.99 -1.96
C GLY A 216 -7.77 17.00 -0.81
N VAL A 217 -6.99 17.27 0.25
CA VAL A 217 -6.80 16.32 1.35
C VAL A 217 -7.83 16.55 2.45
N ASN A 218 -8.75 15.60 2.64
CA ASN A 218 -9.68 15.61 3.77
C ASN A 218 -9.28 14.52 4.79
N ALA A 219 -8.51 14.94 5.80
CA ALA A 219 -8.03 14.09 6.88
C ALA A 219 -9.16 13.51 7.78
N THR A 220 -10.35 14.11 7.75
CA THR A 220 -11.51 13.65 8.56
C THR A 220 -12.22 12.49 7.87
N THR A 221 -12.47 12.60 6.57
CA THR A 221 -13.18 11.57 5.80
C THR A 221 -12.24 10.51 5.21
N GLY A 222 -10.93 10.81 5.11
CA GLY A 222 -9.96 9.96 4.40
C GLY A 222 -10.04 10.09 2.88
N LEU A 223 -10.79 11.07 2.39
CA LEU A 223 -10.92 11.35 0.97
C LEU A 223 -9.79 12.24 0.47
N VAL A 224 -9.31 11.92 -0.73
CA VAL A 224 -8.37 12.71 -1.51
C VAL A 224 -9.03 13.13 -2.81
N THR A 225 -9.28 14.42 -2.98
CA THR A 225 -9.82 15.01 -4.21
C THR A 225 -8.69 15.25 -5.21
N LEU A 226 -8.91 14.85 -6.46
CA LEU A 226 -7.96 14.97 -7.55
C LEU A 226 -8.30 16.18 -8.42
N ALA A 227 -7.30 17.02 -8.71
CA ALA A 227 -7.42 18.11 -9.69
C ALA A 227 -7.46 17.59 -11.14
N ALA A 228 -6.78 16.47 -11.39
CA ALA A 228 -6.80 15.77 -12.66
C ALA A 228 -6.74 14.26 -12.41
N ALA A 229 -7.76 13.54 -12.84
CA ALA A 229 -7.82 12.09 -12.77
C ALA A 229 -7.38 11.47 -14.10
N ALA A 230 -6.54 10.45 -14.03
CA ALA A 230 -6.20 9.63 -15.17
C ALA A 230 -7.30 8.59 -15.44
N ALA A 231 -7.39 8.12 -16.67
CA ALA A 231 -8.31 7.05 -17.06
C ALA A 231 -7.76 5.68 -16.62
N VAL A 232 -7.77 5.41 -15.32
CA VAL A 232 -7.35 4.13 -14.73
C VAL A 232 -8.53 3.50 -14.01
N SER A 233 -8.64 2.17 -14.09
CA SER A 233 -9.61 1.39 -13.31
C SER A 233 -8.87 0.54 -12.29
N LEU A 234 -9.21 0.66 -11.00
CA LEU A 234 -8.55 -0.05 -9.91
C LEU A 234 -9.59 -0.62 -8.94
N PRO A 235 -9.45 -1.87 -8.49
CA PRO A 235 -10.35 -2.45 -7.50
C PRO A 235 -10.11 -1.87 -6.10
N ILE A 236 -11.08 -2.09 -5.20
CA ILE A 236 -10.88 -1.88 -3.76
C ILE A 236 -9.67 -2.71 -3.31
N GLY A 237 -8.82 -2.14 -2.47
CA GLY A 237 -7.61 -2.78 -1.97
C GLY A 237 -6.38 -2.60 -2.86
N ALA A 238 -6.52 -2.01 -4.06
CA ALA A 238 -5.37 -1.77 -4.93
C ALA A 238 -4.33 -0.85 -4.25
N PRO A 239 -3.03 -1.18 -4.35
CA PRO A 239 -1.96 -0.38 -3.76
C PRO A 239 -1.68 0.88 -4.58
N VAL A 240 -1.82 2.04 -3.94
CA VAL A 240 -1.55 3.36 -4.53
C VAL A 240 -0.61 4.17 -3.64
N GLY A 241 -0.01 5.21 -4.21
CA GLY A 241 0.81 6.12 -3.43
C GLY A 241 1.59 7.12 -4.28
N VAL A 242 2.54 7.81 -3.68
CA VAL A 242 3.46 8.71 -4.39
C VAL A 242 4.73 7.94 -4.72
N ALA A 243 5.19 8.03 -5.97
CA ALA A 243 6.50 7.52 -6.33
C ALA A 243 7.57 8.51 -5.84
N GLU A 244 8.12 8.26 -4.66
CA GLU A 244 9.32 8.93 -4.16
C GLU A 244 10.42 7.91 -3.86
N GLY A 245 11.59 8.41 -3.45
CA GLY A 245 12.84 7.67 -3.38
C GLY A 245 12.87 6.51 -2.38
N LYS A 246 14.07 6.00 -2.11
CA LYS A 246 14.25 4.80 -1.30
C LYS A 246 13.72 4.98 0.14
N PRO A 247 12.98 3.98 0.69
CA PRO A 247 12.73 3.89 2.13
C PRO A 247 14.03 4.03 2.91
N TRP A 248 14.00 4.86 3.94
CA TRP A 248 15.17 5.21 4.72
C TRP A 248 15.16 4.59 6.12
N GLY A 249 13.99 4.55 6.77
CA GLY A 249 13.88 3.96 8.09
C GLY A 249 12.49 4.07 8.68
N LEU A 250 12.32 3.48 9.85
CA LEU A 250 11.09 3.44 10.63
C LEU A 250 11.12 4.48 11.74
N ILE A 251 9.99 5.12 12.00
CA ILE A 251 9.78 6.00 13.16
C ILE A 251 9.15 5.17 14.27
N LEU A 252 9.72 5.20 15.47
CA LEU A 252 9.24 4.39 16.60
C LEU A 252 8.35 5.17 17.59
N GLU A 253 8.40 6.50 17.55
CA GLU A 253 7.66 7.36 18.47
C GLU A 253 6.80 8.37 17.72
N ALA A 254 5.68 8.77 18.33
CA ALA A 254 4.84 9.81 17.79
C ALA A 254 5.59 11.16 17.82
N HIS A 255 5.40 11.98 16.79
CA HIS A 255 6.05 13.29 16.68
C HIS A 255 5.09 14.33 16.13
N ASP A 256 5.02 15.51 16.76
CA ASP A 256 4.27 16.66 16.27
C ASP A 256 5.20 17.59 15.48
N ALA A 257 5.19 17.44 14.15
CA ALA A 257 6.05 18.21 13.24
C ALA A 257 5.69 19.71 13.19
N GLY A 258 4.61 20.13 13.87
CA GLY A 258 4.26 21.55 14.01
C GLY A 258 4.85 22.22 15.25
N LYS A 259 5.43 21.47 16.20
CA LYS A 259 5.84 21.99 17.52
C LYS A 259 7.32 21.83 17.87
N PHE A 260 7.99 20.85 17.30
CA PHE A 260 9.38 20.52 17.63
C PHE A 260 10.31 20.77 16.44
N ASP A 261 11.61 20.78 16.69
CA ASP A 261 12.60 20.69 15.61
C ASP A 261 12.27 19.44 14.78
N ASN A 262 12.13 19.61 13.46
CA ASN A 262 11.71 18.55 12.52
C ASN A 262 12.72 17.40 12.39
N ASP A 263 13.73 17.38 13.26
CA ASP A 263 14.78 16.38 13.32
C ASP A 263 14.29 15.17 14.08
N ILE A 264 14.12 14.07 13.35
CA ILE A 264 13.66 12.80 13.90
C ILE A 264 14.69 11.69 13.69
N ALA A 265 14.65 10.70 14.57
CA ALA A 265 15.46 9.50 14.45
C ALA A 265 14.74 8.48 13.56
N GLY A 266 15.31 8.19 12.38
CA GLY A 266 14.91 7.05 11.57
C GLY A 266 15.71 5.81 11.93
N PHE A 267 15.03 4.73 12.29
CA PHE A 267 15.65 3.44 12.61
C PHE A 267 15.77 2.58 11.35
N THR A 268 16.97 2.07 11.08
CA THR A 268 17.21 1.21 9.91
C THR A 268 17.14 -0.27 10.24
N GLY A 269 17.29 -0.64 11.52
CA GLY A 269 17.12 -2.00 12.01
C GLY A 269 16.33 -2.03 13.32
N ALA A 270 15.34 -2.91 13.36
CA ALA A 270 14.45 -3.14 14.50
C ALA A 270 13.76 -4.51 14.32
N ALA A 271 13.43 -5.17 15.43
CA ALA A 271 12.53 -6.32 15.42
C ALA A 271 11.11 -5.81 15.67
N VAL A 272 10.23 -5.87 14.67
CA VAL A 272 8.91 -5.22 14.69
C VAL A 272 7.76 -6.19 14.53
N TYR A 273 6.65 -5.89 15.19
CA TYR A 273 5.39 -6.60 14.98
C TYR A 273 4.73 -6.09 13.70
N GLY A 274 4.79 -6.89 12.64
CA GLY A 274 4.36 -6.47 11.30
C GLY A 274 2.87 -6.11 11.21
N ASP A 275 2.02 -6.77 12.00
CA ASP A 275 0.60 -6.50 12.16
C ASP A 275 0.31 -5.14 12.83
N ARG A 276 1.27 -4.60 13.58
CA ARG A 276 1.17 -3.29 14.25
C ARG A 276 1.68 -2.14 13.41
N LEU A 277 2.22 -2.39 12.21
CA LEU A 277 2.66 -1.33 11.34
C LEU A 277 1.45 -0.63 10.70
N PRO A 278 1.45 0.71 10.63
CA PRO A 278 0.45 1.46 9.88
C PRO A 278 0.36 0.96 8.44
N TYR A 279 1.52 0.73 7.82
CA TYR A 279 1.61 0.28 6.44
C TYR A 279 2.77 -0.70 6.31
N TRP A 280 2.49 -1.88 5.76
CA TRP A 280 3.48 -2.89 5.45
C TRP A 280 3.28 -3.43 4.03
N ASP A 281 4.37 -3.49 3.28
CA ASP A 281 4.42 -4.23 2.04
C ASP A 281 5.79 -4.89 1.83
N SER A 282 5.83 -5.83 0.91
CA SER A 282 7.03 -6.59 0.55
C SER A 282 8.15 -5.72 -0.05
N ASP A 283 7.85 -4.51 -0.51
CA ASP A 283 8.88 -3.58 -0.97
C ASP A 283 9.58 -2.89 0.21
N ILE A 284 8.84 -2.43 1.22
CA ILE A 284 9.47 -1.96 2.47
C ILE A 284 10.32 -3.08 3.07
N ALA A 285 9.79 -4.30 3.08
CA ALA A 285 10.49 -5.48 3.59
C ALA A 285 11.87 -5.64 2.95
N LYS A 286 11.92 -5.56 1.61
CA LYS A 286 13.15 -5.70 0.85
C LYS A 286 14.08 -4.49 1.02
N SER A 287 13.53 -3.28 0.96
CA SER A 287 14.30 -2.03 0.99
C SER A 287 14.87 -1.72 2.38
N LEU A 288 14.19 -2.15 3.44
CA LEU A 288 14.60 -2.08 4.84
C LEU A 288 14.95 -3.48 5.39
N GLY A 289 15.75 -4.26 4.65
CA GLY A 289 16.08 -5.65 5.01
C GLY A 289 16.83 -5.87 6.34
N GLN A 290 17.09 -4.81 7.12
CA GLN A 290 17.60 -4.87 8.49
C GLN A 290 16.47 -4.79 9.54
N ILE A 291 15.23 -4.55 9.13
CA ILE A 291 14.04 -4.65 9.96
C ILE A 291 13.55 -6.10 9.85
N TYR A 292 13.47 -6.77 11.00
CA TYR A 292 13.02 -8.15 11.10
C TYR A 292 11.61 -8.17 11.68
N PHE A 293 10.78 -9.10 11.21
CA PHE A 293 9.39 -9.22 11.64
C PHE A 293 9.28 -10.34 12.65
N VAL A 294 8.65 -10.05 13.79
CA VAL A 294 8.36 -11.00 14.88
C VAL A 294 6.87 -11.26 14.93
#